data_AF-A0A6B2G686-F1
#
_entry.id   AF-A0A6B2G686-F1
#
_cell.length_a   1.000
_cell.length_b   1.000
_cell.length_c   1.000
_cell.angle_alpha   90.00
_cell.angle_beta   90.00
_cell.angle_gamma   90.00
#
_symmetry.space_group_name_H-M   'P 1'
#
loop_
_entity.id
_entity.type
_entity.pdbx_description
1 polymer ?
#
loop_
_entity_poly.entity_id
_entity_poly.type
_entity_poly.pdbx_seq_one_letter_code
_entity_poly.pdbx_strand_id
1 'polypeptide(L)'
;KIVCRQFPIFGSYLIEHCLSEFGFSSKTIVGVDFSFDADHEKLHKSLQLAETLLNQCANGIIKGGYMIKIPITKNSSVSYINDEFHSLLFNQHSQSNYVRFERFCDVVDEFYSQIEHQKTELQLLNREKTANSKVQNVIEDHQNRLQTLETEQSLYFETAEIININHEIVDDVLLLINSALANRMSWSEIDGFITEAKSESHPLASVIDYTKFSENKIALLLKNIEGEIRSILIDLEFNAFSNAKGYYDTRRSTSDKIERTAASHNKALASAKQKMHQVFKENKVTVR
;
A
#
# COMPACT_ATOMS: atom_id res chain seq x y z
N LYS A 1 23.21 -25.83 25.19
CA LYS A 1 24.09 -26.06 24.00
C LYS A 1 25.43 -26.67 24.43
N ILE A 2 25.38 -27.84 25.08
CA ILE A 2 26.55 -28.41 25.79
C ILE A 2 27.51 -29.14 24.83
N VAL A 3 27.02 -29.68 23.72
CA VAL A 3 27.83 -30.63 22.92
C VAL A 3 28.01 -30.19 21.45
N CYS A 4 27.06 -29.46 20.86
CA CYS A 4 27.10 -29.09 19.43
C CYS A 4 28.28 -28.22 18.99
N ARG A 5 28.97 -27.52 19.91
CA ARG A 5 30.12 -26.65 19.56
C ARG A 5 31.47 -27.36 19.60
N GLN A 6 31.58 -28.50 20.31
CA GLN A 6 32.85 -29.19 20.53
C GLN A 6 32.98 -30.52 19.78
N PHE A 7 31.87 -31.08 19.28
CA PHE A 7 31.86 -32.31 18.47
C PHE A 7 31.19 -32.06 17.11
N PRO A 8 31.91 -31.53 16.11
CA PRO A 8 31.36 -31.19 14.80
C PRO A 8 30.94 -32.40 13.94
N ILE A 9 31.16 -33.63 14.44
CA ILE A 9 30.90 -34.89 13.73
C ILE A 9 29.42 -35.29 13.80
N PHE A 10 28.69 -34.84 14.83
CA PHE A 10 27.28 -35.22 15.03
C PHE A 10 26.34 -34.03 14.86
N GLY A 11 25.23 -34.25 14.14
CA GLY A 11 24.15 -33.27 14.01
C GLY A 11 23.47 -32.95 15.35
N SER A 12 22.92 -31.74 15.49
CA SER A 12 22.30 -31.28 16.74
C SER A 12 21.16 -32.17 17.22
N TYR A 13 20.28 -32.62 16.32
CA TYR A 13 19.14 -33.47 16.63
C TYR A 13 19.57 -34.86 17.13
N LEU A 14 20.61 -35.44 16.52
CA LEU A 14 21.15 -36.74 16.94
C LEU A 14 21.74 -36.67 18.35
N ILE A 15 22.54 -35.63 18.63
CA ILE A 15 23.09 -35.38 19.96
C ILE A 15 21.97 -35.25 20.99
N GLU A 16 20.97 -34.43 20.69
CA GLU A 16 19.86 -34.20 21.59
C GLU A 16 19.06 -35.49 21.83
N HIS A 17 18.89 -36.32 20.81
CA HIS A 17 18.19 -37.61 20.92
C HIS A 17 18.91 -38.54 21.89
N CYS A 18 20.22 -38.70 21.71
CA CYS A 18 21.03 -39.57 22.57
C CYS A 18 21.04 -39.03 24.00
N LEU A 19 21.19 -37.72 24.19
CA LEU A 19 21.15 -37.11 25.52
C LEU A 19 19.80 -37.31 26.22
N SER A 20 18.69 -37.18 25.48
CA SER A 20 17.34 -37.39 26.02
C SER A 20 17.10 -38.83 26.48
N GLU A 21 17.70 -39.81 25.80
CA GLU A 21 17.58 -41.23 26.15
C GLU A 21 18.25 -41.56 27.49
N PHE A 22 19.33 -40.85 27.83
CA PHE A 22 20.03 -40.97 29.12
C PHE A 22 19.53 -39.97 30.19
N GLY A 23 18.37 -39.34 29.96
CA GLY A 23 17.67 -38.51 30.95
C GLY A 23 18.09 -37.04 31.00
N PHE A 24 18.90 -36.56 30.05
CA PHE A 24 19.25 -35.15 29.95
C PHE A 24 18.19 -34.37 29.17
N SER A 25 17.71 -33.26 29.73
CA SER A 25 16.75 -32.40 29.04
C SER A 25 17.43 -31.50 27.99
N SER A 26 16.69 -31.06 26.97
CA SER A 26 17.20 -30.15 25.93
C SER A 26 17.65 -28.77 26.47
N LYS A 27 17.27 -28.43 27.70
CA LYS A 27 17.59 -27.16 28.38
C LYS A 27 18.70 -27.28 29.45
N THR A 28 19.28 -28.45 29.65
CA THR A 28 20.30 -28.68 30.69
C THR A 28 21.48 -27.69 30.54
N ILE A 29 21.81 -27.00 31.64
CA ILE A 29 22.91 -26.01 31.71
C ILE A 29 24.11 -26.62 32.44
N VAL A 30 25.30 -26.50 31.85
CA VAL A 30 26.56 -26.98 32.46
C VAL A 30 26.81 -26.24 33.77
N GLY A 31 27.05 -26.98 34.85
CA GLY A 31 27.37 -26.41 36.17
C GLY A 31 26.16 -26.14 37.08
N VAL A 32 24.93 -26.29 36.58
CA VAL A 32 23.70 -26.24 37.41
C VAL A 32 23.02 -27.60 37.44
N ASP A 33 22.77 -28.18 36.26
CA ASP A 33 22.03 -29.44 36.09
C ASP A 33 22.93 -30.62 35.65
N PHE A 34 24.21 -30.34 35.42
CA PHE A 34 25.20 -31.32 34.94
C PHE A 34 26.48 -31.21 35.77
N SER A 35 26.88 -32.33 36.36
CA SER A 35 28.15 -32.48 37.08
C SER A 35 29.06 -33.47 36.36
N PHE A 36 30.29 -33.05 36.04
CA PHE A 36 31.24 -33.90 35.31
C PHE A 36 31.53 -35.20 36.07
N ASP A 37 31.70 -35.13 37.40
CA ASP A 37 32.05 -36.30 38.20
C ASP A 37 30.92 -37.35 38.25
N ALA A 38 29.65 -36.92 38.25
CA ALA A 38 28.50 -37.82 38.36
C ALA A 38 27.92 -38.28 37.00
N ASP A 39 28.00 -37.43 35.97
CA ASP A 39 27.30 -37.64 34.71
C ASP A 39 28.22 -37.91 33.52
N HIS A 40 29.56 -37.91 33.70
CA HIS A 40 30.51 -38.22 32.61
C HIS A 40 30.26 -39.59 31.99
N GLU A 41 29.93 -40.62 32.77
CA GLU A 41 29.65 -41.96 32.24
C GLU A 41 28.40 -41.96 31.35
N LYS A 42 27.34 -41.27 31.77
CA LYS A 42 26.09 -41.15 30.99
C LYS A 42 26.33 -40.36 29.70
N LEU A 43 27.12 -39.29 29.79
CA LEU A 43 27.52 -38.50 28.62
C LEU A 43 28.34 -39.35 27.64
N HIS A 44 29.32 -40.12 28.13
CA HIS A 44 30.13 -41.00 27.29
C HIS A 44 29.27 -42.06 26.58
N LYS A 45 28.36 -42.72 27.31
CA LYS A 45 27.40 -43.68 26.74
C LYS A 45 26.48 -43.04 25.70
N SER A 46 26.03 -41.80 25.92
CA SER A 46 25.22 -41.06 24.94
C SER A 46 25.98 -40.78 23.64
N LEU A 47 27.27 -40.48 23.72
CA LEU A 47 28.11 -40.25 22.53
C LEU A 47 28.44 -41.55 21.80
N GLN A 48 28.67 -42.65 22.51
CA GLN A 48 28.82 -43.98 21.92
C GLN A 48 27.55 -44.42 21.17
N LEU A 49 26.37 -44.11 21.72
CA LEU A 49 25.09 -44.38 21.07
C LEU A 49 24.95 -43.55 19.79
N ALA A 50 25.32 -42.27 19.81
CA ALA A 50 25.34 -41.42 18.62
C ALA A 50 26.24 -41.98 17.50
N GLU A 51 27.45 -42.43 17.85
CA GLU A 51 28.38 -43.07 16.91
C GLU A 51 27.81 -44.37 16.33
N THR A 52 27.19 -45.19 17.18
CA THR A 52 26.55 -46.45 16.77
C THR A 52 25.42 -46.20 15.77
N LEU A 53 24.53 -45.24 16.07
CA LEU A 53 23.41 -44.87 15.18
C LEU A 53 23.91 -44.33 13.84
N LEU A 54 24.98 -43.52 13.84
CA LEU A 54 25.56 -42.98 12.61
C LEU A 54 26.16 -44.09 11.74
N ASN A 55 26.89 -45.03 12.35
CA ASN A 55 27.44 -46.19 11.66
C ASN A 55 26.33 -47.11 11.11
N GLN A 56 25.24 -47.29 11.85
CA GLN A 56 24.08 -48.06 11.38
C GLN A 56 23.37 -47.40 10.19
N CYS A 57 23.29 -46.07 10.17
CA CYS A 57 22.81 -45.31 9.02
C CYS A 57 23.76 -45.48 7.81
N ALA A 58 25.07 -45.35 8.02
CA ALA A 58 26.08 -45.49 6.96
C ALA A 58 26.09 -46.90 6.33
N ASN A 59 25.87 -47.93 7.15
CA ASN A 59 25.81 -49.32 6.72
C ASN A 59 24.42 -49.74 6.17
N GLY A 60 23.45 -48.81 6.12
CA GLY A 60 22.11 -49.07 5.56
C GLY A 60 21.23 -50.01 6.41
N ILE A 61 21.56 -50.19 7.69
CA ILE A 61 20.78 -50.99 8.65
C ILE A 61 19.50 -50.22 9.01
N ILE A 62 19.64 -48.92 9.27
CA ILE A 62 18.52 -48.02 9.46
C ILE A 62 17.99 -47.62 8.09
N LYS A 63 16.73 -47.98 7.82
CA LYS A 63 16.05 -47.68 6.56
C LYS A 63 14.84 -46.80 6.78
N GLY A 64 14.57 -45.98 5.77
CA GLY A 64 13.44 -45.07 5.75
C GLY A 64 13.77 -43.69 6.25
N GLY A 65 12.70 -42.94 6.52
CA GLY A 65 12.80 -41.63 7.10
C GLY A 65 11.44 -41.13 7.55
N TYR A 66 11.47 -40.00 8.23
CA TYR A 66 10.34 -39.43 8.92
C TYR A 66 10.19 -37.97 8.50
N MET A 67 8.97 -37.59 8.12
CA MET A 67 8.58 -36.21 7.88
C MET A 67 7.75 -35.73 9.07
N ILE A 68 8.21 -34.70 9.76
CA ILE A 68 7.54 -34.11 10.90
C ILE A 68 6.54 -33.05 10.41
N LYS A 69 5.34 -33.07 10.98
CA LYS A 69 4.22 -32.21 10.63
C LYS A 69 3.71 -31.46 11.84
N ILE A 70 3.51 -30.15 11.68
CA ILE A 70 2.92 -29.28 12.70
C ILE A 70 1.46 -29.05 12.37
N PRO A 71 0.53 -29.25 13.34
CA PRO A 71 -0.87 -28.91 13.16
C PRO A 71 -1.06 -27.39 13.13
N ILE A 72 -1.82 -26.92 12.15
CA ILE A 72 -2.20 -25.52 11.99
C ILE A 72 -3.72 -25.46 11.83
N THR A 73 -4.35 -24.68 12.69
CA THR A 73 -5.77 -24.37 12.63
C THR A 73 -6.03 -23.32 11.56
N LYS A 74 -6.60 -23.74 10.43
CA LYS A 74 -7.14 -22.84 9.40
C LYS A 74 -8.64 -23.09 9.27
N ASN A 75 -9.44 -22.03 9.42
CA ASN A 75 -10.91 -22.04 9.23
C ASN A 75 -11.62 -23.21 9.94
N SER A 76 -11.37 -23.39 11.24
CA SER A 76 -11.99 -24.43 12.07
C SER A 76 -11.66 -25.88 11.69
N SER A 77 -10.75 -26.09 10.73
CA SER A 77 -10.20 -27.40 10.35
C SER A 77 -8.72 -27.49 10.73
N VAL A 78 -8.29 -28.66 11.20
CA VAL A 78 -6.87 -28.91 11.50
C VAL A 78 -6.18 -29.33 10.21
N SER A 79 -5.31 -28.46 9.70
CA SER A 79 -4.40 -28.74 8.59
C SER A 79 -3.00 -29.03 9.13
N TYR A 80 -2.11 -29.62 8.32
CA TYR A 80 -0.74 -29.91 8.72
C TYR A 80 0.24 -29.27 7.74
N ILE A 81 1.30 -28.64 8.24
CA ILE A 81 2.44 -28.16 7.42
C ILE A 81 3.67 -28.98 7.78
N ASN A 82 4.49 -29.29 6.78
CA ASN A 82 5.77 -29.95 7.00
C ASN A 82 6.76 -28.99 7.64
N ASP A 83 7.40 -29.45 8.69
CA ASP A 83 8.37 -28.68 9.44
C ASP A 83 9.78 -29.15 9.08
N GLU A 84 10.05 -30.44 9.31
CA GLU A 84 11.37 -31.03 9.17
C GLU A 84 11.29 -32.46 8.63
N PHE A 85 12.42 -32.97 8.15
CA PHE A 85 12.57 -34.37 7.78
C PHE A 85 13.87 -34.94 8.35
N HIS A 86 13.83 -36.18 8.82
CA HIS A 86 14.94 -36.84 9.50
C HIS A 86 15.04 -38.31 9.04
N SER A 87 16.25 -38.87 9.05
CA SER A 87 16.45 -40.30 8.74
C SER A 87 15.92 -41.22 9.85
N LEU A 88 15.85 -40.71 11.08
CA LEU A 88 15.42 -41.40 12.28
C LEU A 88 14.30 -40.61 12.97
N LEU A 89 13.42 -41.32 13.67
CA LEU A 89 12.47 -40.67 14.56
C LEU A 89 13.18 -40.34 15.87
N PHE A 90 13.64 -39.11 15.99
CA PHE A 90 14.28 -38.65 17.21
C PHE A 90 13.27 -38.47 18.34
N ASN A 91 13.72 -38.68 19.58
CA ASN A 91 12.87 -38.61 20.78
C ASN A 91 12.18 -37.24 20.96
N GLN A 92 12.78 -36.14 20.49
CA GLN A 92 12.14 -34.82 20.55
C GLN A 92 10.85 -34.76 19.74
N HIS A 93 10.78 -35.52 18.65
CA HIS A 93 9.64 -35.54 17.73
C HIS A 93 8.72 -36.75 17.96
N SER A 94 9.01 -37.60 18.96
CA SER A 94 8.20 -38.78 19.30
C SER A 94 6.73 -38.46 19.58
N GLN A 95 6.46 -37.28 20.16
CA GLN A 95 5.12 -36.78 20.46
C GLN A 95 4.53 -35.88 19.35
N SER A 96 5.31 -35.57 18.32
CA SER A 96 4.85 -34.76 17.18
C SER A 96 4.09 -35.62 16.18
N ASN A 97 3.32 -34.99 15.28
CA ASN A 97 2.73 -35.72 14.16
C ASN A 97 3.82 -36.01 13.14
N TYR A 98 3.95 -37.25 12.67
CA TYR A 98 4.95 -37.61 11.67
C TYR A 98 4.40 -38.60 10.65
N VAL A 99 5.01 -38.62 9.48
CA VAL A 99 4.75 -39.61 8.42
C VAL A 99 6.04 -40.38 8.17
N ARG A 100 5.96 -41.71 8.18
CA ARG A 100 7.10 -42.61 7.92
C ARG A 100 7.10 -43.05 6.46
N PHE A 101 8.28 -43.07 5.86
CA PHE A 101 8.53 -43.57 4.51
C PHE A 101 9.52 -44.73 4.54
N GLU A 102 9.48 -45.57 3.51
CA GLU A 102 10.35 -46.75 3.39
C GLU A 102 11.80 -46.39 3.03
N ARG A 103 12.00 -45.30 2.27
CA ARG A 103 13.32 -44.77 1.91
C ARG A 103 13.42 -43.31 2.31
N PHE A 104 14.60 -42.89 2.73
CA PHE A 104 14.85 -41.50 3.08
C PHE A 104 14.70 -40.56 1.87
N CYS A 105 15.13 -41.00 0.68
CA CYS A 105 14.98 -40.22 -0.55
C CYS A 105 13.52 -39.86 -0.85
N ASP A 106 12.57 -40.77 -0.59
CA ASP A 106 11.14 -40.51 -0.79
C ASP A 106 10.64 -39.38 0.14
N VAL A 107 11.17 -39.30 1.36
CA VAL A 107 10.85 -38.21 2.30
C VAL A 107 11.33 -36.88 1.76
N VAL A 108 12.57 -36.85 1.25
CA VAL A 108 13.21 -35.65 0.71
C VAL A 108 12.45 -35.16 -0.51
N ASP A 109 12.15 -36.07 -1.45
CA ASP A 109 11.41 -35.76 -2.67
C ASP A 109 10.02 -35.19 -2.35
N GLU A 110 9.27 -35.82 -1.45
CA GLU A 110 7.94 -35.36 -1.04
C GLU A 110 8.01 -34.00 -0.30
N PHE A 111 9.01 -33.82 0.59
CA PHE A 111 9.19 -32.60 1.35
C PHE A 111 9.46 -31.40 0.43
N TYR A 112 10.43 -31.53 -0.48
CA TYR A 112 10.78 -30.45 -1.40
C TYR A 112 9.70 -30.23 -2.47
N SER A 113 9.03 -31.29 -2.94
CA SER A 113 7.86 -31.18 -3.82
C SER A 113 6.77 -30.29 -3.20
N GLN A 114 6.45 -30.49 -1.92
CA GLN A 114 5.45 -29.67 -1.23
C GLN A 114 5.92 -28.23 -0.98
N ILE A 115 7.21 -28.00 -0.69
CA ILE A 115 7.77 -26.63 -0.57
C ILE A 115 7.69 -25.90 -1.91
N GLU A 116 8.06 -26.57 -3.01
CA GLU A 116 7.98 -26.00 -4.35
C GLU A 116 6.54 -25.70 -4.74
N HIS A 117 5.60 -26.58 -4.38
CA HIS A 117 4.18 -26.34 -4.58
C HIS A 117 3.69 -25.09 -3.83
N GLN A 118 3.99 -24.98 -2.53
CA GLN A 118 3.63 -23.80 -1.73
C GLN A 118 4.24 -22.51 -2.28
N LYS A 119 5.50 -22.57 -2.72
CA LYS A 119 6.19 -21.43 -3.32
C LYS A 119 5.50 -20.99 -4.62
N THR A 120 5.10 -21.95 -5.44
CA THR A 120 4.38 -21.70 -6.69
C THR A 120 3.01 -21.09 -6.42
N GLU A 121 2.26 -21.63 -5.46
CA GLU A 121 0.95 -21.10 -5.04
C GLU A 121 1.07 -19.64 -4.55
N LEU A 122 2.06 -19.33 -3.70
CA LEU A 122 2.32 -17.97 -3.23
C LEU A 122 2.67 -17.01 -4.38
N GLN A 123 3.47 -17.47 -5.35
CA GLN A 123 3.79 -16.66 -6.53
C GLN A 123 2.54 -16.36 -7.37
N LEU A 124 1.68 -17.36 -7.57
CA LEU A 124 0.41 -17.20 -8.29
C LEU A 124 -0.50 -16.19 -7.56
N LEU A 125 -0.68 -16.35 -6.24
CA LEU A 125 -1.47 -15.42 -5.42
C LEU A 125 -0.92 -13.98 -5.48
N ASN A 126 0.40 -13.81 -5.46
CA ASN A 126 1.01 -12.48 -5.59
C ASN A 126 0.80 -11.88 -6.99
N ARG A 127 0.87 -12.70 -8.04
CA ARG A 127 0.51 -12.26 -9.41
C ARG A 127 -0.95 -11.83 -9.50
N GLU A 128 -1.88 -12.53 -8.86
CA GLU A 128 -3.29 -12.14 -8.80
C GLU A 128 -3.51 -10.83 -8.05
N LYS A 129 -2.88 -10.69 -6.88
CA LYS A 129 -2.95 -9.47 -6.08
C LYS A 129 -2.42 -8.25 -6.84
N THR A 130 -1.28 -8.39 -7.51
CA THR A 130 -0.69 -7.31 -8.30
C THR A 130 -1.50 -6.98 -9.56
N ALA A 131 -2.16 -7.95 -10.18
CA ALA A 131 -3.10 -7.70 -11.26
C ALA A 131 -4.36 -6.95 -10.78
N ASN A 132 -4.91 -7.35 -9.64
CA ASN A 132 -6.04 -6.68 -9.00
C ASN A 132 -5.71 -5.24 -8.58
N SER A 133 -4.57 -5.02 -7.94
CA SER A 133 -4.17 -3.69 -7.50
C SER A 133 -3.99 -2.72 -8.68
N LYS A 134 -3.47 -3.20 -9.82
CA LYS A 134 -3.39 -2.38 -11.04
C LYS A 134 -4.76 -1.89 -11.52
N VAL A 135 -5.79 -2.73 -11.45
CA VAL A 135 -7.15 -2.33 -11.82
C VAL A 135 -7.71 -1.32 -10.82
N GLN A 136 -7.50 -1.54 -9.52
CA GLN A 136 -7.94 -0.62 -8.47
C GLN A 136 -7.29 0.75 -8.61
N ASN A 137 -5.97 0.82 -8.83
CA ASN A 137 -5.25 2.08 -9.02
C ASN A 137 -5.80 2.86 -10.22
N VAL A 138 -6.19 2.18 -11.31
CA VAL A 138 -6.81 2.83 -12.47
C VAL A 138 -8.17 3.44 -12.09
N ILE A 139 -9.00 2.72 -11.33
CA ILE A 139 -10.31 3.21 -10.86
C ILE A 139 -10.13 4.44 -9.96
N GLU A 140 -9.21 4.36 -8.99
CA GLU A 140 -8.95 5.42 -8.02
C GLU A 140 -8.42 6.69 -8.70
N ASP A 141 -7.44 6.56 -9.61
CA ASP A 141 -6.90 7.68 -10.39
C ASP A 141 -8.02 8.44 -11.14
N HIS A 142 -8.97 7.70 -11.71
CA HIS A 142 -10.10 8.30 -12.39
C HIS A 142 -11.10 8.98 -11.47
N GLN A 143 -11.43 8.35 -10.34
CA GLN A 143 -12.31 8.97 -9.34
C GLN A 143 -11.74 10.31 -8.89
N ASN A 144 -10.45 10.33 -8.55
CA ASN A 144 -9.75 11.56 -8.13
C ASN A 144 -9.75 12.62 -9.23
N ARG A 145 -9.50 12.22 -10.49
CA ARG A 145 -9.47 13.14 -11.62
C ARG A 145 -10.85 13.71 -11.94
N LEU A 146 -11.89 12.89 -11.93
CA LEU A 146 -13.27 13.34 -12.13
C LEU A 146 -13.72 14.26 -11.01
N GLN A 147 -13.49 13.88 -9.76
CA GLN A 147 -13.84 14.70 -8.60
C GLN A 147 -13.18 16.08 -8.68
N THR A 148 -11.89 16.13 -9.06
CA THR A 148 -11.19 17.41 -9.26
C THR A 148 -11.89 18.26 -10.31
N LEU A 149 -12.20 17.71 -11.49
CA LEU A 149 -12.88 18.44 -12.56
C LEU A 149 -14.31 18.87 -12.18
N GLU A 150 -15.04 18.04 -11.43
CA GLU A 150 -16.39 18.36 -10.92
C GLU A 150 -16.34 19.50 -9.90
N THR A 151 -15.36 19.51 -9.00
CA THR A 151 -15.15 20.61 -8.06
C THR A 151 -14.79 21.91 -8.77
N GLU A 152 -13.91 21.86 -9.77
CA GLU A 152 -13.58 23.03 -10.60
C GLU A 152 -14.80 23.55 -11.36
N GLN A 153 -15.59 22.65 -11.95
CA GLN A 153 -16.81 23.01 -12.67
C GLN A 153 -17.82 23.72 -11.76
N SER A 154 -18.01 23.19 -10.54
CA SER A 154 -18.92 23.74 -9.54
C SER A 154 -18.43 25.12 -9.07
N LEU A 155 -17.12 25.25 -8.83
CA LEU A 155 -16.49 26.51 -8.46
C LEU A 155 -16.68 27.59 -9.54
N TYR A 156 -16.50 27.25 -10.81
CA TYR A 156 -16.71 28.20 -11.91
C TYR A 156 -18.17 28.62 -12.05
N PHE A 157 -19.10 27.70 -11.83
CA PHE A 157 -20.53 28.02 -11.82
C PHE A 157 -20.87 28.99 -10.69
N GLU A 158 -20.48 28.67 -9.45
CA GLU A 158 -20.71 29.51 -8.28
C GLU A 158 -20.09 30.90 -8.45
N THR A 159 -18.87 30.96 -8.98
CA THR A 159 -18.17 32.23 -9.26
C THR A 159 -18.97 33.08 -10.26
N ALA A 160 -19.46 32.49 -11.35
CA ALA A 160 -20.26 33.20 -12.34
C ALA A 160 -21.60 33.71 -11.77
N GLU A 161 -22.28 32.90 -10.95
CA GLU A 161 -23.52 33.29 -10.27
C GLU A 161 -23.27 34.46 -9.30
N ILE A 162 -22.19 34.43 -8.52
CA ILE A 162 -21.85 35.52 -7.61
C ILE A 162 -21.58 36.82 -8.38
N ILE A 163 -20.88 36.76 -9.53
CA ILE A 163 -20.68 37.96 -10.36
C ILE A 163 -22.01 38.51 -10.88
N ASN A 164 -22.90 37.64 -11.34
CA ASN A 164 -24.22 38.06 -11.85
C ASN A 164 -25.09 38.74 -10.77
N ILE A 165 -25.07 38.23 -9.54
CA ILE A 165 -25.83 38.82 -8.43
C ILE A 165 -25.32 40.20 -8.08
N ASN A 166 -23.99 40.38 -8.07
CA ASN A 166 -23.34 41.63 -7.66
C ASN A 166 -22.92 42.50 -8.85
N HIS A 167 -23.52 42.31 -10.03
CA HIS A 167 -23.04 42.90 -11.29
C HIS A 167 -22.96 44.43 -11.25
N GLU A 168 -23.89 45.11 -10.59
CA GLU A 168 -23.88 46.58 -10.44
C GLU A 168 -22.61 47.07 -9.72
N ILE A 169 -22.28 46.46 -8.57
CA ILE A 169 -21.08 46.80 -7.79
C ILE A 169 -19.82 46.51 -8.59
N VAL A 170 -19.80 45.39 -9.32
CA VAL A 170 -18.66 45.01 -10.16
C VAL A 170 -18.44 46.05 -11.27
N ASP A 171 -19.48 46.44 -12.00
CA ASP A 171 -19.38 47.43 -13.07
C ASP A 171 -19.01 48.83 -12.52
N ASP A 172 -19.51 49.23 -11.35
CA ASP A 172 -19.14 50.49 -10.70
C ASP A 172 -17.65 50.53 -10.31
N VAL A 173 -17.13 49.43 -9.75
CA VAL A 173 -15.70 49.32 -9.40
C VAL A 173 -14.84 49.32 -10.67
N LEU A 174 -15.26 48.58 -11.71
CA LEU A 174 -14.56 48.56 -12.99
C LEU A 174 -14.52 49.94 -13.63
N LEU A 175 -15.61 50.70 -13.59
CA LEU A 175 -15.68 52.05 -14.11
C LEU A 175 -14.72 52.99 -13.35
N LEU A 176 -14.68 52.90 -12.02
CA LEU A 176 -13.78 53.70 -11.19
C LEU A 176 -12.31 53.43 -11.56
N ILE A 177 -11.91 52.17 -11.63
CA ILE A 177 -10.52 51.80 -11.92
C ILE A 177 -10.15 52.13 -13.36
N ASN A 178 -11.03 51.87 -14.32
CA ASN A 178 -10.79 52.23 -15.73
C ASN A 178 -10.73 53.74 -15.94
N SER A 179 -11.46 54.54 -15.16
CA SER A 179 -11.35 56.00 -15.18
C SER A 179 -9.99 56.48 -14.64
N ALA A 180 -9.46 55.84 -13.59
CA ALA A 180 -8.13 56.14 -13.04
C ALA A 180 -7.02 55.78 -14.05
N LEU A 181 -7.15 54.64 -14.72
CA LEU A 181 -6.25 54.23 -15.81
C LEU A 181 -6.30 55.20 -17.01
N ALA A 182 -7.50 55.67 -17.38
CA ALA A 182 -7.68 56.67 -18.45
C ALA A 182 -6.99 58.02 -18.11
N ASN A 183 -6.91 58.36 -16.82
CA ASN A 183 -6.19 59.52 -16.30
C ASN A 183 -4.67 59.30 -16.20
N ARG A 184 -4.13 58.22 -16.78
CA ARG A 184 -2.70 57.86 -16.81
C ARG A 184 -2.08 57.64 -15.42
N MET A 185 -2.88 57.24 -14.44
CA MET A 185 -2.38 56.90 -13.11
C MET A 185 -1.60 55.58 -13.17
N SER A 186 -0.48 55.52 -12.45
CA SER A 186 0.31 54.29 -12.36
C SER A 186 -0.38 53.26 -11.45
N TRP A 187 -0.08 51.97 -11.64
CA TRP A 187 -0.67 50.90 -10.81
C TRP A 187 -0.38 51.08 -9.31
N SER A 188 0.80 51.59 -8.95
CA SER A 188 1.16 51.92 -7.58
C SER A 188 0.35 53.07 -7.01
N GLU A 189 0.03 54.08 -7.82
CA GLU A 189 -0.84 55.18 -7.40
C GLU A 189 -2.26 54.67 -7.16
N ILE A 190 -2.81 53.89 -8.10
CA ILE A 190 -4.15 53.31 -7.97
C ILE A 190 -4.27 52.46 -6.71
N ASP A 191 -3.26 51.63 -6.41
CA ASP A 191 -3.25 50.83 -5.18
C ASP A 191 -3.22 51.71 -3.92
N GLY A 192 -2.40 52.78 -3.95
CA GLY A 192 -2.39 53.82 -2.90
C GLY A 192 -3.77 54.46 -2.69
N PHE A 193 -4.42 54.91 -3.76
CA PHE A 193 -5.77 55.47 -3.70
C PHE A 193 -6.82 54.48 -3.17
N ILE A 194 -6.73 53.20 -3.55
CA ILE A 194 -7.62 52.16 -3.03
C ILE A 194 -7.40 51.99 -1.51
N THR A 195 -6.15 51.99 -1.04
CA THR A 195 -5.86 51.87 0.40
C THR A 195 -6.35 53.07 1.22
N GLU A 196 -6.22 54.28 0.68
CA GLU A 196 -6.75 55.50 1.29
C GLU A 196 -8.28 55.47 1.33
N ALA A 197 -8.94 55.17 0.21
CA ALA A 197 -10.40 55.07 0.13
C ALA A 197 -10.98 53.97 1.03
N LYS A 198 -10.24 52.87 1.25
CA LYS A 198 -10.60 51.85 2.24
C LYS A 198 -10.55 52.39 3.67
N SER A 199 -9.55 53.21 4.00
CA SER A 199 -9.42 53.83 5.33
C SER A 199 -10.57 54.80 5.63
N GLU A 200 -11.08 55.48 4.59
CA GLU A 200 -12.24 56.37 4.67
C GLU A 200 -13.59 55.62 4.68
N SER A 201 -13.58 54.28 4.70
CA SER A 201 -14.78 53.43 4.66
C SER A 201 -15.64 53.64 3.40
N HIS A 202 -15.02 53.92 2.26
CA HIS A 202 -15.75 54.05 0.99
C HIS A 202 -16.40 52.72 0.58
N PRO A 203 -17.69 52.71 0.18
CA PRO A 203 -18.45 51.48 -0.07
C PRO A 203 -17.84 50.63 -1.19
N LEU A 204 -17.40 51.24 -2.29
CA LEU A 204 -16.78 50.51 -3.42
C LEU A 204 -15.34 50.05 -3.11
N ALA A 205 -14.59 50.82 -2.32
CA ALA A 205 -13.20 50.48 -2.01
C ALA A 205 -13.12 49.31 -1.02
N SER A 206 -14.10 49.21 -0.13
CA SER A 206 -14.22 48.11 0.85
C SER A 206 -14.51 46.75 0.20
N VAL A 207 -15.08 46.74 -1.02
CA VAL A 207 -15.35 45.53 -1.79
C VAL A 207 -14.07 44.99 -2.44
N ILE A 208 -13.07 45.83 -2.69
CA ILE A 208 -11.81 45.38 -3.28
C ILE A 208 -11.01 44.62 -2.23
N ASP A 209 -10.65 43.37 -2.49
CA ASP A 209 -9.79 42.57 -1.61
C ASP A 209 -8.32 42.97 -1.83
N TYR A 210 -7.79 42.58 -2.99
CA TYR A 210 -6.46 42.88 -3.46
C TYR A 210 -6.45 43.13 -4.98
N THR A 211 -5.39 43.76 -5.46
CA THR A 211 -5.20 44.06 -6.87
C THR A 211 -4.15 43.13 -7.47
N LYS A 212 -4.35 42.68 -8.72
CA LYS A 212 -3.40 41.83 -9.46
C LYS A 212 -3.21 42.39 -10.87
N PHE A 213 -2.76 43.65 -10.91
CA PHE A 213 -2.64 44.41 -12.15
C PHE A 213 -1.67 43.77 -13.16
N SER A 214 -0.70 42.96 -12.73
CA SER A 214 0.18 42.21 -13.63
C SER A 214 -0.57 41.28 -14.59
N GLU A 215 -1.76 40.81 -14.20
CA GLU A 215 -2.66 39.99 -15.01
C GLU A 215 -3.90 40.77 -15.48
N ASN A 216 -3.88 42.10 -15.33
CA ASN A 216 -5.01 42.99 -15.61
C ASN A 216 -6.29 42.64 -14.83
N LYS A 217 -6.14 42.12 -13.60
CA LYS A 217 -7.25 41.64 -12.77
C LYS A 217 -7.29 42.28 -11.39
N ILE A 218 -8.48 42.32 -10.81
CA ILE A 218 -8.74 42.75 -9.43
C ILE A 218 -9.53 41.67 -8.70
N ALA A 219 -9.29 41.47 -7.41
CA ALA A 219 -10.08 40.58 -6.59
C ALA A 219 -11.13 41.36 -5.81
N LEU A 220 -12.40 40.97 -5.94
CA LEU A 220 -13.54 41.60 -5.26
C LEU A 220 -14.17 40.64 -4.26
N LEU A 221 -14.47 41.14 -3.05
CA LEU A 221 -15.25 40.48 -2.01
C LEU A 221 -16.74 40.60 -2.34
N LEU A 222 -17.28 39.57 -2.99
CA LEU A 222 -18.67 39.53 -3.45
C LEU A 222 -19.49 38.54 -2.62
N LYS A 223 -20.78 38.84 -2.44
CA LYS A 223 -21.69 38.01 -1.63
C LYS A 223 -22.47 37.04 -2.51
N ASN A 224 -22.55 35.78 -2.11
CA ASN A 224 -23.48 34.84 -2.73
C ASN A 224 -24.93 35.06 -2.24
N ILE A 225 -25.87 34.26 -2.76
CA ILE A 225 -27.30 34.31 -2.39
C ILE A 225 -27.50 34.04 -0.89
N GLU A 226 -26.63 33.23 -0.29
CA GLU A 226 -26.68 32.82 1.12
C GLU A 226 -25.98 33.83 2.06
N GLY A 227 -25.39 34.89 1.51
CA GLY A 227 -24.67 35.93 2.25
C GLY A 227 -23.21 35.59 2.58
N GLU A 228 -22.68 34.46 2.09
CA GLU A 228 -21.25 34.15 2.19
C GLU A 228 -20.44 35.08 1.28
N ILE A 229 -19.36 35.63 1.83
CA ILE A 229 -18.44 36.50 1.11
C ILE A 229 -17.32 35.66 0.50
N ARG A 230 -17.07 35.82 -0.80
CA ARG A 230 -15.93 35.18 -1.49
C ARG A 230 -15.12 36.20 -2.28
N SER A 231 -13.81 35.97 -2.33
CA SER A 231 -12.87 36.76 -3.13
C SER A 231 -12.85 36.22 -4.57
N ILE A 232 -13.28 37.04 -5.52
CA ILE A 232 -13.45 36.66 -6.93
C ILE A 232 -12.59 37.56 -7.81
N LEU A 233 -11.83 36.96 -8.72
CA LEU A 233 -11.02 37.68 -9.69
C LEU A 233 -11.89 38.17 -10.86
N ILE A 234 -11.83 39.47 -11.11
CA ILE A 234 -12.51 40.16 -12.20
C ILE A 234 -11.44 40.78 -13.11
N ASP A 235 -11.60 40.58 -14.41
CA ASP A 235 -10.77 41.16 -15.45
C ASP A 235 -11.22 42.59 -15.77
N LEU A 236 -10.26 43.52 -15.79
CA LEU A 236 -10.49 44.94 -16.02
C LEU A 236 -10.87 45.27 -17.47
N GLU A 237 -10.49 44.41 -18.43
CA GLU A 237 -10.83 44.57 -19.86
C GLU A 237 -12.31 44.38 -20.15
N PHE A 238 -13.03 43.69 -19.25
CA PHE A 238 -14.37 43.21 -19.48
C PHE A 238 -15.34 43.77 -18.44
N ASN A 239 -16.60 43.94 -18.83
CA ASN A 239 -17.67 44.27 -17.89
C ASN A 239 -18.07 43.05 -17.03
N ALA A 240 -18.90 43.25 -16.03
CA ALA A 240 -19.38 42.19 -15.14
C ALA A 240 -19.99 41.01 -15.91
N PHE A 241 -20.84 41.30 -16.90
CA PHE A 241 -21.47 40.28 -17.73
C PHE A 241 -20.45 39.43 -18.52
N SER A 242 -19.46 40.06 -19.13
CA SER A 242 -18.44 39.37 -19.93
C SER A 242 -17.50 38.54 -19.04
N ASN A 243 -17.19 39.03 -17.85
CA ASN A 243 -16.48 38.27 -16.82
C ASN A 243 -17.27 37.01 -16.40
N ALA A 244 -18.55 37.17 -16.04
CA ALA A 244 -19.42 36.03 -15.70
C ALA A 244 -19.53 35.02 -16.85
N LYS A 245 -19.69 35.52 -18.09
CA LYS A 245 -19.72 34.69 -19.30
C LYS A 245 -18.43 33.88 -19.47
N GLY A 246 -17.27 34.48 -19.25
CA GLY A 246 -15.99 33.77 -19.31
C GLY A 246 -15.91 32.57 -18.36
N TYR A 247 -16.46 32.72 -17.15
CA TYR A 247 -16.58 31.61 -16.19
C TYR A 247 -17.58 30.53 -16.65
N TYR A 248 -18.73 30.90 -17.24
CA TYR A 248 -19.66 29.92 -17.82
C TYR A 248 -19.07 29.18 -19.03
N ASP A 249 -18.32 29.86 -19.89
CA ASP A 249 -17.64 29.25 -21.03
C ASP A 249 -16.56 28.27 -20.55
N THR A 250 -15.81 28.65 -19.50
CA THR A 250 -14.84 27.77 -18.85
C THR A 250 -15.54 26.55 -18.26
N ARG A 251 -16.66 26.72 -17.54
CA ARG A 251 -17.50 25.62 -17.02
C ARG A 251 -17.93 24.66 -18.12
N ARG A 252 -18.37 25.17 -19.27
CA ARG A 252 -18.77 24.34 -20.42
C ARG A 252 -17.57 23.54 -20.95
N SER A 253 -16.42 24.18 -21.11
CA SER A 253 -15.20 23.50 -21.53
C SER A 253 -14.75 22.41 -20.54
N THR A 254 -14.92 22.65 -19.23
CA THR A 254 -14.64 21.66 -18.18
C THR A 254 -15.64 20.50 -18.22
N SER A 255 -16.92 20.76 -18.48
CA SER A 255 -17.92 19.72 -18.73
C SER A 255 -17.52 18.81 -19.89
N ASP A 256 -17.09 19.38 -21.01
CA ASP A 256 -16.60 18.60 -22.15
C ASP A 256 -15.34 17.79 -21.79
N LYS A 257 -14.46 18.33 -20.94
CA LYS A 257 -13.29 17.59 -20.43
C LYS A 257 -13.70 16.42 -19.54
N ILE A 258 -14.73 16.57 -18.70
CA ILE A 258 -15.28 15.49 -17.87
C ILE A 258 -15.78 14.35 -18.75
N GLU A 259 -16.61 14.64 -19.75
CA GLU A 259 -17.14 13.64 -20.68
C GLU A 259 -16.02 12.89 -21.44
N ARG A 260 -15.05 13.65 -21.97
CA ARG A 260 -13.89 13.05 -22.67
C ARG A 260 -13.03 12.19 -21.73
N THR A 261 -12.84 12.63 -20.49
CA THR A 261 -12.07 11.89 -19.47
C THR A 261 -12.77 10.59 -19.10
N ALA A 262 -14.09 10.62 -18.88
CA ALA A 262 -14.89 9.43 -18.62
C ALA A 262 -14.83 8.42 -19.78
N ALA A 263 -14.95 8.90 -21.03
CA ALA A 263 -14.86 8.03 -22.21
C ALA A 263 -13.47 7.40 -22.38
N SER A 264 -12.40 8.17 -22.18
CA SER A 264 -11.02 7.68 -22.22
C SER A 264 -10.76 6.65 -21.11
N HIS A 265 -11.25 6.92 -19.90
CA HIS A 265 -11.07 6.05 -18.76
C HIS A 265 -11.78 4.70 -18.93
N ASN A 266 -13.02 4.69 -19.44
CA ASN A 266 -13.73 3.44 -19.69
C ASN A 266 -12.94 2.50 -20.62
N LYS A 267 -12.21 3.06 -21.59
CA LYS A 267 -11.30 2.28 -22.45
C LYS A 267 -10.08 1.77 -21.69
N ALA A 268 -9.45 2.61 -20.87
CA ALA A 268 -8.31 2.22 -20.05
C ALA A 268 -8.68 1.12 -19.02
N LEU A 269 -9.83 1.26 -18.36
CA LEU A 269 -10.36 0.28 -17.42
C LEU A 269 -10.68 -1.05 -18.10
N ALA A 270 -11.28 -1.02 -19.29
CA ALA A 270 -11.54 -2.23 -20.07
C ALA A 270 -10.23 -2.96 -20.42
N SER A 271 -9.20 -2.22 -20.87
CA SER A 271 -7.87 -2.77 -21.15
C SER A 271 -7.21 -3.37 -19.90
N ALA A 272 -7.29 -2.68 -18.75
CA ALA A 272 -6.74 -3.15 -17.48
C ALA A 272 -7.46 -4.43 -17.00
N LYS A 273 -8.80 -4.48 -17.08
CA LYS A 273 -9.60 -5.66 -16.76
C LYS A 273 -9.27 -6.83 -17.68
N GLN A 274 -9.08 -6.59 -18.97
CA GLN A 274 -8.69 -7.63 -19.93
C GLN A 274 -7.34 -8.25 -19.56
N LYS A 275 -6.34 -7.43 -19.22
CA LYS A 275 -5.02 -7.90 -18.76
C LYS A 275 -5.13 -8.70 -17.47
N MET A 276 -5.93 -8.24 -16.51
CA MET A 276 -6.20 -8.97 -15.27
C MET A 276 -6.82 -10.35 -15.55
N HIS A 277 -7.82 -10.41 -16.43
CA HIS A 277 -8.43 -11.69 -16.83
C HIS A 277 -7.45 -12.62 -17.54
N GLN A 278 -6.52 -12.08 -18.34
CA GLN A 278 -5.46 -12.87 -18.96
C GLN A 278 -4.54 -13.49 -17.89
N VAL A 279 -4.10 -12.70 -16.90
CA VAL A 279 -3.30 -13.22 -15.77
C VAL A 279 -4.05 -14.33 -15.03
N PHE A 280 -5.35 -14.18 -14.78
CA PHE A 280 -6.14 -15.24 -14.15
C PHE A 280 -6.27 -16.50 -15.01
N LYS A 281 -6.35 -16.37 -16.33
CA LYS A 281 -6.34 -17.53 -17.24
C LYS A 281 -4.98 -18.24 -17.20
N GLU A 282 -3.88 -17.49 -17.27
CA GLU A 282 -2.51 -18.03 -17.22
C GLU A 282 -2.23 -18.74 -15.88
N ASN A 283 -2.67 -18.15 -14.77
CA ASN A 283 -2.57 -18.77 -13.45
C ASN A 283 -3.38 -20.07 -13.37
N LYS A 284 -4.61 -20.10 -13.88
CA LYS A 284 -5.43 -21.34 -13.92
C LYS A 284 -4.80 -22.45 -14.75
N VAL A 285 -4.05 -22.12 -15.79
CA VAL A 285 -3.29 -23.10 -16.58
C VAL A 285 -2.07 -23.59 -15.80
N THR A 286 -1.40 -22.71 -15.05
CA THR A 286 -0.20 -23.06 -14.26
C THR A 286 -0.52 -23.98 -13.07
N VAL A 287 -1.75 -23.95 -12.56
CA VAL A 287 -2.23 -24.83 -11.48
C VAL A 287 -2.65 -26.22 -11.97
N ARG A 288 -2.89 -26.40 -13.28
CA ARG A 288 -3.27 -27.68 -13.88
C ARG A 288 -2.06 -28.52 -14.26
#